data_AF-A0A6I1HHT8-F1
#
_entry.id   AF-A0A6I1HHT8-F1
#
_cell.length_a   1.000
_cell.length_b   1.000
_cell.length_c   1.000
_cell.angle_alpha   90.00
_cell.angle_beta   90.00
_cell.angle_gamma   90.00
#
_symmetry.space_group_name_H-M   'P 1'
#
loop_
_entity.id
_entity.type
_entity.pdbx_description
1 polymer ?
#
loop_
_entity_poly.entity_id
_entity_poly.type
_entity_poly.pdbx_seq_one_letter_code
_entity_poly.pdbx_strand_id
1 'polypeptide(L)'
;MKLSRPALVALLSAVLAACSSGPPVPDWKMNAQSSVERFQAAYLSGNALVEQTEFRRARSQVAGTGKLDLVARIELLRCATRVASLAFEDCAGFDALQADATAADRAYAAWLAGKGQAADVTLLPEAQRAAAGASS
;
A
#
# COMPACT_ATOMS: atom_id res chain seq x y z
N MET A 1 -34.31 -24.76 24.71
CA MET A 1 -33.10 -25.61 24.85
C MET A 1 -32.06 -24.80 25.62
N LYS A 2 -31.77 -25.15 26.88
CA LYS A 2 -30.77 -24.41 27.69
C LYS A 2 -29.39 -24.94 27.34
N LEU A 3 -28.57 -24.12 26.70
CA LEU A 3 -27.20 -24.49 26.35
C LEU A 3 -26.36 -24.54 27.63
N SER A 4 -25.81 -25.71 27.94
CA SER A 4 -24.97 -25.94 29.12
C SER A 4 -23.69 -25.09 29.01
N ARG A 5 -23.23 -24.50 30.13
CA ARG A 5 -21.93 -23.81 30.23
C ARG A 5 -20.76 -24.53 29.51
N PRO A 6 -20.57 -25.86 29.62
CA PRO A 6 -19.50 -26.55 28.89
C PRO A 6 -19.70 -26.57 27.36
N ALA A 7 -20.94 -26.61 26.88
CA ALA A 7 -21.24 -26.54 25.45
C ALA A 7 -20.96 -25.14 24.89
N LEU A 8 -21.20 -24.09 25.68
CA LEU A 8 -20.85 -22.71 25.31
C LEU A 8 -19.32 -22.54 25.17
N VAL A 9 -18.54 -23.09 26.11
CA VAL A 9 -17.06 -23.02 26.07
C VAL A 9 -16.52 -23.79 24.87
N ALA A 10 -17.03 -25.00 24.59
CA ALA A 10 -16.61 -25.77 23.43
C ALA A 10 -16.91 -25.06 22.10
N LEU A 11 -18.09 -24.42 22.00
CA LEU A 11 -18.48 -23.65 20.82
C LEU A 11 -17.58 -22.41 20.62
N LEU A 12 -17.27 -21.67 21.70
CA LEU A 12 -16.34 -20.54 21.63
C LEU A 12 -14.94 -20.99 21.18
N SER A 13 -14.42 -22.07 21.75
CA SER A 13 -13.10 -22.60 21.37
C SER A 13 -13.04 -23.02 19.89
N ALA A 14 -14.11 -23.63 19.38
CA ALA A 14 -14.20 -24.03 17.97
C ALA A 14 -14.26 -22.81 17.02
N VAL A 15 -14.99 -21.76 17.40
CA VAL A 15 -15.06 -20.51 16.61
C VAL A 15 -13.72 -19.77 16.62
N LEU A 16 -12.99 -19.77 17.74
CA LEU A 16 -11.65 -19.18 17.81
C LEU A 16 -10.62 -19.93 16.95
N ALA A 17 -10.69 -21.27 16.90
CA ALA A 17 -9.79 -22.07 16.09
C ALA A 17 -10.07 -21.96 14.57
N ALA A 18 -11.26 -21.51 14.17
CA ALA A 18 -11.64 -21.40 12.76
C ALA A 18 -10.96 -20.24 12.02
N CYS A 19 -10.52 -19.19 12.72
CA CYS A 19 -9.88 -18.01 12.11
C CYS A 19 -8.44 -18.26 11.61
N SER A 20 -7.81 -19.40 11.92
CA SER A 20 -6.41 -19.69 11.54
C SER A 20 -6.27 -20.61 10.31
N SER A 21 -7.37 -21.00 9.66
CA SER A 21 -7.38 -22.05 8.62
C SER A 21 -7.04 -21.57 7.19
N GLY A 22 -6.63 -20.31 7.01
CA GLY A 22 -6.25 -19.78 5.70
C GLY A 22 -4.86 -20.25 5.24
N PRO A 23 -4.60 -20.32 3.92
CA PRO A 23 -3.25 -20.54 3.41
C PRO A 23 -2.31 -19.44 3.92
N PRO A 24 -1.04 -19.75 4.23
CA PRO A 24 -0.10 -18.76 4.72
C PRO A 24 0.06 -17.63 3.69
N VAL A 25 0.19 -16.40 4.19
CA VAL A 25 0.48 -15.24 3.32
C VAL A 25 1.82 -15.48 2.63
N PRO A 26 1.92 -15.30 1.30
CA PRO A 26 3.20 -15.46 0.61
C PRO A 26 4.27 -14.50 1.14
N ASP A 27 5.49 -15.03 1.33
CA ASP A 27 6.62 -14.27 1.90
C ASP A 27 6.90 -12.96 1.16
N TRP A 28 6.74 -12.94 -0.17
CA TRP A 28 6.96 -11.74 -0.97
C TRP A 28 6.11 -10.56 -0.51
N LYS A 29 4.88 -10.81 -0.03
CA LYS A 29 3.96 -9.75 0.40
C LYS A 29 4.43 -9.12 1.71
N MET A 30 4.84 -9.96 2.67
CA MET A 30 5.38 -9.50 3.95
C MET A 30 6.73 -8.79 3.76
N ASN A 31 7.60 -9.35 2.94
CA ASN A 31 8.90 -8.75 2.63
C ASN A 31 8.76 -7.41 1.89
N ALA A 32 7.85 -7.31 0.92
CA ALA A 32 7.56 -6.07 0.22
C ALA A 32 7.06 -5.00 1.19
N GLN A 33 6.05 -5.33 2.03
CA GLN A 33 5.50 -4.40 3.01
C GLN A 33 6.56 -3.89 3.99
N SER A 34 7.36 -4.81 4.54
CA SER A 34 8.41 -4.44 5.49
C SER A 34 9.49 -3.55 4.85
N SER A 35 9.82 -3.79 3.58
CA SER A 35 10.73 -2.90 2.82
C SER A 35 10.09 -1.57 2.45
N VAL A 36 8.77 -1.51 2.22
CA VAL A 36 8.05 -0.26 2.03
C VAL A 36 8.22 0.65 3.25
N GLU A 37 7.89 0.13 4.43
CA GLU A 37 7.98 0.87 5.69
C GLU A 37 9.41 1.36 5.94
N ARG A 38 10.42 0.51 5.69
CA ARG A 38 11.82 0.89 5.87
C ARG A 38 12.28 1.96 4.88
N PHE A 39 11.90 1.91 3.60
CA PHE A 39 12.32 2.97 2.67
C PHE A 39 11.65 4.30 3.02
N GLN A 40 10.40 4.29 3.46
CA GLN A 40 9.68 5.51 3.85
C GLN A 40 10.33 6.16 5.07
N ALA A 41 10.60 5.36 6.11
CA ALA A 41 11.30 5.83 7.30
C ALA A 41 12.72 6.32 6.97
N ALA A 42 13.45 5.61 6.11
CA ALA A 42 14.78 6.01 5.68
C ALA A 42 14.77 7.34 4.90
N TYR A 43 13.80 7.55 4.01
CA TYR A 43 13.64 8.81 3.30
C TYR A 43 13.40 9.97 4.27
N LEU A 44 12.41 9.82 5.17
CA LEU A 44 12.02 10.85 6.13
C LEU A 44 13.10 11.16 7.18
N SER A 45 14.04 10.24 7.39
CA SER A 45 15.21 10.42 8.28
C SER A 45 16.49 10.83 7.54
N GLY A 46 16.44 11.07 6.23
CA GLY A 46 17.60 11.50 5.42
C GLY A 46 18.61 10.39 5.08
N ASN A 47 18.27 9.12 5.30
CA ASN A 47 19.14 7.96 5.06
C ASN A 47 19.05 7.47 3.61
N ALA A 48 19.59 8.25 2.66
CA ALA A 48 19.40 8.04 1.21
C ALA A 48 19.85 6.66 0.67
N LEU A 49 20.92 6.07 1.20
CA LEU A 49 21.37 4.74 0.76
C LEU A 49 20.45 3.62 1.26
N VAL A 50 19.90 3.77 2.47
CA VAL A 50 18.94 2.82 3.04
C VAL A 50 17.62 2.90 2.28
N GLU A 51 17.15 4.12 1.99
CA GLU A 51 15.96 4.36 1.15
C GLU A 51 16.07 3.63 -0.18
N GLN A 52 17.16 3.84 -0.92
CA GLN A 52 17.34 3.23 -2.24
C GLN A 52 17.43 1.71 -2.18
N THR A 53 18.06 1.18 -1.13
CA THR A 53 18.22 -0.27 -0.95
C THR A 53 16.89 -0.93 -0.63
N GLU A 54 16.13 -0.37 0.30
CA GLU A 54 14.83 -0.91 0.71
C GLU A 54 13.76 -0.70 -0.37
N PHE A 55 13.80 0.43 -1.08
CA PHE A 55 12.95 0.65 -2.23
C PHE A 55 13.18 -0.42 -3.32
N ARG A 56 14.45 -0.67 -3.71
CA ARG A 56 14.78 -1.72 -4.68
C ARG A 56 14.35 -3.11 -4.20
N ARG A 57 14.49 -3.39 -2.90
CA ARG A 57 14.02 -4.64 -2.29
C ARG A 57 12.50 -4.77 -2.37
N ALA A 58 11.74 -3.73 -2.01
CA ALA A 58 10.28 -3.74 -2.14
C ALA A 58 9.86 -4.00 -3.59
N ARG A 59 10.48 -3.28 -4.54
CA ARG A 59 10.20 -3.43 -5.97
C ARG A 59 10.51 -4.84 -6.47
N SER A 60 11.63 -5.44 -6.07
CA SER A 60 12.03 -6.78 -6.52
C SER A 60 11.14 -7.90 -5.96
N GLN A 61 10.68 -7.79 -4.71
CA GLN A 61 9.72 -8.73 -4.12
C GLN A 61 8.44 -8.81 -4.95
N VAL A 62 7.96 -7.66 -5.42
CA VAL A 62 6.75 -7.60 -6.25
C VAL A 62 7.03 -7.99 -7.70
N ALA A 63 8.11 -7.49 -8.29
CA ALA A 63 8.47 -7.80 -9.68
C ALA A 63 8.66 -9.30 -9.92
N GLY A 64 9.18 -10.04 -8.93
CA GLY A 64 9.30 -11.50 -8.99
C GLY A 64 7.97 -12.25 -9.14
N THR A 65 6.84 -11.59 -8.94
CA THR A 65 5.49 -12.16 -9.13
C THR A 65 4.89 -11.89 -10.51
N GLY A 66 5.51 -11.04 -11.33
CA GLY A 66 4.99 -10.62 -12.65
C GLY A 66 3.82 -9.63 -12.60
N LYS A 67 3.41 -9.16 -11.41
CA LYS A 67 2.27 -8.24 -11.23
C LYS A 67 2.71 -6.78 -11.39
N LEU A 68 2.65 -6.28 -12.62
CA LEU A 68 3.10 -4.92 -12.97
C LEU A 68 2.29 -3.81 -12.29
N ASP A 69 1.00 -4.03 -12.06
CA ASP A 69 0.12 -3.13 -11.30
C ASP A 69 0.66 -2.91 -9.87
N LEU A 70 1.13 -3.97 -9.22
CA LEU A 70 1.74 -3.88 -7.90
C LEU A 70 3.11 -3.21 -7.93
N VAL A 71 3.90 -3.39 -9.00
CA VAL A 71 5.17 -2.67 -9.18
C VAL A 71 4.89 -1.17 -9.31
N ALA A 72 3.87 -0.79 -10.09
CA ALA A 72 3.43 0.60 -10.22
C ALA A 72 3.03 1.18 -8.86
N ARG A 73 2.37 0.39 -8.01
CA ARG A 73 2.03 0.81 -6.64
C ARG A 73 3.25 1.05 -5.75
N ILE A 74 4.31 0.27 -5.87
CA ILE A 74 5.57 0.53 -5.14
C ILE A 74 6.19 1.85 -5.57
N GLU A 75 6.22 2.14 -6.88
CA GLU A 75 6.68 3.42 -7.41
C GLU A 75 5.82 4.60 -6.92
N LEU A 76 4.49 4.43 -6.90
CA LEU A 76 3.57 5.43 -6.34
C LEU A 76 3.81 5.70 -4.87
N LEU A 77 4.05 4.67 -4.06
CA LEU A 77 4.35 4.85 -2.65
C LEU A 77 5.63 5.67 -2.46
N ARG A 78 6.64 5.45 -3.31
CA ARG A 78 7.88 6.23 -3.31
C ARG A 78 7.65 7.70 -3.69
N CYS A 79 6.77 7.96 -4.66
CA CYS A 79 6.37 9.31 -5.03
C CYS A 79 5.57 9.99 -3.91
N ALA A 80 4.58 9.29 -3.35
CA ALA A 80 3.76 9.79 -2.25
C ALA A 80 4.60 10.19 -1.02
N THR A 81 5.66 9.45 -0.70
CA THR A 81 6.57 9.80 0.40
C THR A 81 7.29 11.12 0.16
N ARG A 82 7.71 11.41 -1.07
CA ARG A 82 8.32 12.71 -1.45
C ARG A 82 7.30 13.84 -1.37
N VAL A 83 6.11 13.65 -1.94
CA VAL A 83 5.02 14.64 -1.89
C VAL A 83 4.63 14.95 -0.44
N ALA A 84 4.58 13.94 0.44
CA ALA A 84 4.30 14.12 1.85
C ALA A 84 5.37 14.94 2.60
N SER A 85 6.62 14.94 2.12
CA SER A 85 7.69 15.82 2.61
C SER A 85 7.79 17.14 1.85
N LEU A 86 6.78 17.50 1.06
CA LEU A 86 6.74 18.69 0.20
C LEU A 86 7.83 18.72 -0.88
N ALA A 87 8.42 17.56 -1.21
CA ALA A 87 9.32 17.40 -2.34
C ALA A 87 8.49 17.03 -3.58
N PHE A 88 8.12 18.04 -4.36
CA PHE A 88 7.34 17.87 -5.58
C PHE A 88 8.27 17.60 -6.76
N GLU A 89 8.23 16.37 -7.28
CA GLU A 89 9.01 15.90 -8.42
C GLU A 89 8.09 15.07 -9.32
N ASP A 90 8.49 14.87 -10.58
CA ASP A 90 7.77 13.95 -11.45
C ASP A 90 7.85 12.52 -10.90
N CYS A 91 6.71 11.81 -10.88
CA CYS A 91 6.64 10.42 -10.46
C CYS A 91 7.15 9.47 -11.57
N ALA A 92 8.32 9.74 -12.17
CA ALA A 92 8.79 9.10 -13.40
C ALA A 92 8.79 7.56 -13.35
N GLY A 93 9.08 6.98 -12.17
CA GLY A 93 9.01 5.53 -11.96
C GLY A 93 7.60 4.95 -12.13
N PHE A 94 6.57 5.67 -11.69
CA PHE A 94 5.18 5.30 -11.90
C PHE A 94 4.72 5.62 -13.33
N ASP A 95 5.15 6.76 -13.88
CA ASP A 95 4.75 7.19 -15.23
C ASP A 95 5.10 6.14 -16.29
N ALA A 96 6.27 5.49 -16.15
CA ALA A 96 6.69 4.38 -17.01
C ALA A 96 5.79 3.12 -16.92
N LEU A 97 4.96 3.00 -15.88
CA LEU A 97 4.10 1.86 -15.59
C LEU A 97 2.60 2.22 -15.63
N GLN A 98 2.26 3.43 -16.08
CA GLN A 98 0.89 3.95 -16.01
C GLN A 98 -0.13 3.10 -16.78
N ALA A 99 0.31 2.44 -17.86
CA ALA A 99 -0.51 1.55 -18.68
C ALA A 99 -0.97 0.29 -17.93
N ASP A 100 -0.13 -0.23 -17.02
CA ASP A 100 -0.42 -1.42 -16.22
C ASP A 100 -1.10 -1.09 -14.89
N ALA A 101 -1.14 0.19 -14.51
CA ALA A 101 -1.73 0.66 -13.27
C ALA A 101 -3.26 0.56 -13.25
N THR A 102 -3.87 0.45 -12.07
CA THR A 102 -5.32 0.51 -11.94
C THR A 102 -5.84 1.94 -12.12
N ALA A 103 -7.16 2.10 -12.32
CA ALA A 103 -7.78 3.42 -12.35
C ALA A 103 -7.57 4.19 -11.05
N ALA A 104 -7.61 3.51 -9.89
CA ALA A 104 -7.35 4.11 -8.59
C ALA A 104 -5.89 4.57 -8.45
N ASP A 105 -4.93 3.79 -8.96
CA ASP A 105 -3.51 4.17 -8.94
C ASP A 105 -3.27 5.43 -9.81
N ARG A 106 -3.87 5.52 -11.00
CA ARG A 106 -3.79 6.71 -11.86
C ARG A 106 -4.44 7.94 -11.23
N ALA A 107 -5.61 7.79 -10.62
CA ALA A 107 -6.30 8.85 -9.90
C ALA A 107 -5.44 9.37 -8.73
N TYR A 108 -4.82 8.47 -7.98
CA TYR A 108 -3.93 8.83 -6.90
C TYR A 108 -2.68 9.55 -7.39
N ALA A 109 -2.07 9.09 -8.49
CA ALA A 109 -0.94 9.77 -9.13
C ALA A 109 -1.30 11.19 -9.58
N ALA A 110 -2.46 11.37 -10.21
CA ALA A 110 -2.95 12.68 -10.63
C ALA A 110 -3.17 13.60 -9.43
N TRP A 111 -3.74 13.07 -8.34
CA TRP A 111 -3.92 13.83 -7.09
C TRP A 111 -2.57 14.25 -6.48
N LEU A 112 -1.58 13.34 -6.41
CA LEU A 112 -0.23 13.64 -5.94
C LEU A 112 0.47 14.72 -6.80
N ALA A 113 0.18 14.74 -8.10
CA ALA A 113 0.69 15.74 -9.04
C ALA A 113 -0.09 17.08 -9.02
N GLY A 114 -1.07 17.24 -8.11
CA GLY A 114 -1.93 18.43 -8.04
C GLY A 114 -2.91 18.56 -9.21
N LYS A 115 -3.14 17.49 -9.97
CA LYS A 115 -4.05 17.41 -11.13
C LYS A 115 -5.31 16.59 -10.83
N GLY A 116 -5.57 16.27 -9.56
CA GLY A 116 -6.72 15.48 -9.14
C GLY A 116 -8.05 16.20 -9.39
N GLN A 117 -9.09 15.45 -9.73
CA GLN A 117 -10.44 15.98 -9.92
C GLN A 117 -11.34 15.62 -8.74
N ALA A 118 -12.35 16.44 -8.44
CA ALA A 118 -13.31 16.13 -7.37
C ALA A 118 -14.04 14.79 -7.60
N ALA A 119 -14.27 14.41 -8.87
CA ALA A 119 -14.86 13.13 -9.24
C ALA A 119 -14.00 11.92 -8.84
N ASP A 120 -12.67 12.11 -8.76
CA ASP A 120 -11.71 11.05 -8.46
C ASP A 120 -11.55 10.78 -6.95
N VAL A 121 -12.11 11.62 -6.08
CA VAL A 121 -11.95 11.50 -4.61
C VAL A 121 -12.40 10.12 -4.11
N THR A 122 -13.43 9.52 -4.73
CA THR A 122 -13.90 8.18 -4.36
C THR A 122 -12.90 7.07 -4.68
N LEU A 123 -12.05 7.29 -5.69
CA LEU A 123 -11.00 6.37 -6.14
C LEU A 123 -9.73 6.44 -5.28
N LEU A 124 -9.55 7.53 -4.52
CA LEU A 124 -8.37 7.71 -3.68
C LEU A 124 -8.35 6.71 -2.51
N PRO A 125 -7.14 6.38 -1.99
CA PRO A 125 -7.01 5.69 -0.71
C PRO A 125 -7.83 6.39 0.37
N GLU A 126 -8.50 5.63 1.23
CA GLU A 126 -9.42 6.17 2.24
C GLU A 126 -8.79 7.27 3.09
N ALA A 127 -7.53 7.06 3.51
CA ALA A 127 -6.75 8.03 4.28
C ALA A 127 -6.57 9.40 3.59
N GLN A 128 -6.68 9.46 2.26
CA GLN A 128 -6.41 10.66 1.45
C GLN A 128 -7.69 11.39 1.02
N ARG A 129 -8.88 10.78 1.17
CA ARG A 129 -10.13 11.38 0.69
C ARG A 129 -10.46 12.70 1.40
N ALA A 130 -10.22 12.76 2.71
CA ALA A 130 -10.46 13.98 3.49
C ALA A 130 -9.51 15.12 3.06
N ALA A 131 -8.22 14.82 2.87
CA ALA A 131 -7.24 15.79 2.42
C ALA A 131 -7.57 16.33 1.00
N ALA A 132 -8.01 15.44 0.10
CA ALA A 132 -8.44 15.83 -1.24
C ALA A 132 -9.69 16.73 -1.22
N GLY A 133 -10.68 16.39 -0.38
CA GLY A 133 -11.91 17.18 -0.23
C GLY A 133 -11.70 18.56 0.41
N ALA A 134 -10.66 18.72 1.25
CA ALA A 134 -10.30 20.02 1.84
C ALA A 134 -9.52 20.95 0.88
N SER A 135 -9.00 20.39 -0.22
CA SER A 135 -8.17 21.12 -1.20
C SER A 135 -8.94 21.65 -2.41
N SER A 136 -10.27 21.46 -2.42
CA SER A 136 -11.19 21.86 -3.51
C SER A 136 -11.89 23.18 -3.20
#